data_AF-A0A6C0JKX7-F1
#
_entry.id   AF-A0A6C0JKX7-F1
#
_cell.length_a   1.000
_cell.length_b   1.000
_cell.length_c   1.000
_cell.angle_alpha   90.00
_cell.angle_beta   90.00
_cell.angle_gamma   90.00
#
_symmetry.space_group_name_H-M   'P 1'
#
loop_
_entity.id
_entity.type
_entity.pdbx_description
1 polymer ?
#
loop_
_entity_poly.entity_id
_entity_poly.type
_entity_poly.pdbx_seq_one_letter_code
_entity_poly.pdbx_strand_id
1 'polypeptide(L)'
;MNKTIWISNIILSMREFQEKNCIKKQCVTNAQYLYDCIKQNTNNNVKVKAILAFSENAETDTAIYVAGHLVVVLDDELIIDPSYDIFCLKNKSYFYNIKDFIDYFDDKDMLKTKFDIKKIIREHIRFTKFAEQINNDECIITNRKFYDEQADYIEKLYSK
;
A
#
# COMPACT_ATOMS: atom_id res chain seq x y z
N MET A 1 7.63 6.68 -24.47
CA MET A 1 6.41 6.81 -23.65
C MET A 1 6.68 7.81 -22.53
N ASN A 2 5.74 8.71 -22.20
CA ASN A 2 5.88 9.62 -21.07
C ASN A 2 6.01 8.78 -19.77
N LYS A 3 7.01 9.07 -18.92
CA LYS A 3 7.29 8.28 -17.70
C LYS A 3 6.10 8.19 -16.76
N THR A 4 5.35 9.28 -16.61
CA THR A 4 4.13 9.31 -15.78
C THR A 4 3.05 8.38 -16.34
N ILE A 5 2.93 8.30 -17.67
CA ILE A 5 2.01 7.38 -18.35
C ILE A 5 2.46 5.93 -18.11
N TRP A 6 3.75 5.65 -18.20
CA TRP A 6 4.27 4.31 -17.92
C TRP A 6 4.02 3.88 -16.47
N ILE A 7 4.34 4.72 -15.47
CA ILE A 7 4.08 4.41 -14.06
C ILE A 7 2.58 4.17 -13.82
N SER A 8 1.72 5.04 -14.37
CA SER A 8 0.27 4.92 -14.26
C SER A 8 -0.24 3.59 -14.85
N ASN A 9 0.28 3.21 -16.01
CA ASN A 9 -0.03 1.96 -16.68
C ASN A 9 0.34 0.74 -15.81
N ILE A 10 1.55 0.72 -15.23
CA ILE A 10 1.96 -0.35 -14.30
C ILE A 10 1.00 -0.45 -13.11
N ILE A 11 0.67 0.68 -12.47
CA ILE A 11 -0.24 0.70 -11.30
C ILE A 11 -1.62 0.15 -11.67
N LEU A 12 -2.16 0.57 -12.81
CA LEU A 12 -3.47 0.11 -13.28
C LEU A 12 -3.45 -1.39 -13.56
N SER A 13 -2.42 -1.90 -14.25
CA SER A 13 -2.28 -3.33 -14.54
C SER A 13 -2.08 -4.18 -13.29
N MET A 14 -1.30 -3.71 -12.31
CA MET A 14 -1.18 -4.39 -11.00
C MET A 14 -2.55 -4.53 -10.33
N ARG A 15 -3.31 -3.43 -10.25
CA ARG A 15 -4.63 -3.43 -9.59
C ARG A 15 -5.64 -4.29 -10.34
N GLU A 16 -5.63 -4.24 -11.66
CA GLU A 16 -6.47 -5.10 -12.51
C GLU A 16 -6.16 -6.59 -12.29
N PHE A 17 -4.87 -6.96 -12.24
CA PHE A 17 -4.47 -8.33 -11.95
C PHE A 17 -4.96 -8.79 -10.57
N GLN A 18 -4.79 -7.94 -9.56
CA GLN A 18 -5.21 -8.24 -8.20
C GLN A 18 -6.73 -8.38 -8.08
N GLU A 19 -7.49 -7.51 -8.75
CA GLU A 19 -8.95 -7.58 -8.82
C GLU A 19 -9.42 -8.88 -9.46
N LYS A 20 -8.92 -9.20 -10.66
CA LYS A 20 -9.31 -10.42 -11.40
C LYS A 20 -9.02 -11.71 -10.65
N ASN A 21 -7.94 -11.73 -9.86
CA ASN A 21 -7.50 -12.92 -9.13
C ASN A 21 -7.87 -12.88 -7.64
N CYS A 22 -8.70 -11.91 -7.20
CA CYS A 22 -9.12 -11.76 -5.82
C CYS A 22 -7.96 -11.68 -4.81
N ILE A 23 -6.84 -11.08 -5.21
CA ILE A 23 -5.64 -10.96 -4.37
C ILE A 23 -5.90 -9.94 -3.26
N LYS A 24 -5.63 -10.34 -2.02
CA LYS A 24 -5.77 -9.50 -0.82
C LYS A 24 -4.58 -9.71 0.11
N LYS A 25 -4.30 -8.72 0.97
CA LYS A 25 -3.25 -8.82 2.02
C LYS A 25 -1.84 -9.12 1.47
N GLN A 26 -1.52 -8.66 0.27
CA GLN A 26 -0.19 -8.78 -0.36
C GLN A 26 0.52 -7.43 -0.47
N CYS A 27 0.18 -6.46 0.37
CA CYS A 27 0.64 -5.08 0.23
C CYS A 27 2.16 -4.89 0.30
N VAL A 28 2.87 -5.75 1.04
CA VAL A 28 4.34 -5.74 1.07
C VAL A 28 4.91 -6.11 -0.30
N THR A 29 4.49 -7.26 -0.85
CA THR A 29 4.90 -7.70 -2.19
C THR A 29 4.48 -6.69 -3.27
N ASN A 30 3.28 -6.10 -3.16
CA ASN A 30 2.81 -5.07 -4.07
C ASN A 30 3.70 -3.81 -4.05
N ALA A 31 4.04 -3.33 -2.85
CA ALA A 31 4.91 -2.17 -2.68
C ALA A 31 6.33 -2.43 -3.20
N GLN A 32 6.90 -3.60 -2.89
CA GLN A 32 8.20 -4.02 -3.42
C GLN A 32 8.18 -4.03 -4.96
N TYR A 33 7.19 -4.69 -5.57
CA TYR A 33 7.10 -4.78 -7.03
C TYR A 33 7.05 -3.40 -7.69
N LEU A 34 6.17 -2.51 -7.21
CA LEU A 34 6.07 -1.17 -7.79
C LEU A 34 7.34 -0.33 -7.53
N TYR A 35 7.94 -0.45 -6.34
CA TYR A 35 9.23 0.18 -6.03
C TYR A 35 10.31 -0.27 -7.02
N ASP A 36 10.47 -1.58 -7.23
CA ASP A 36 11.46 -2.16 -8.15
C ASP A 36 11.24 -1.68 -9.58
N CYS A 37 9.99 -1.68 -10.06
CA CYS A 37 9.64 -1.16 -11.38
C CYS A 37 10.11 0.30 -11.53
N ILE A 38 9.73 1.19 -10.62
CA ILE A 38 10.06 2.62 -10.71
C ILE A 38 11.57 2.83 -10.59
N LYS A 39 12.21 2.18 -9.61
CA LYS A 39 13.63 2.32 -9.31
C LYS A 39 14.52 1.88 -10.48
N GLN A 40 14.16 0.79 -11.16
CA GLN A 40 14.96 0.23 -12.26
C GLN A 40 14.73 0.93 -13.61
N ASN A 41 13.56 1.54 -13.82
CA ASN A 41 13.16 2.07 -15.13
C ASN A 41 13.10 3.60 -15.18
N THR A 42 13.30 4.28 -14.05
CA THR A 42 13.19 5.73 -13.95
C THR A 42 14.29 6.32 -13.07
N ASN A 43 14.44 7.65 -13.12
CA ASN A 43 15.31 8.41 -12.20
C ASN A 43 14.48 9.15 -11.15
N ASN A 44 13.19 8.81 -11.01
CA ASN A 44 12.32 9.43 -10.04
C ASN A 44 12.75 9.01 -8.64
N ASN A 45 12.59 9.91 -7.67
CA ASN A 45 12.82 9.57 -6.28
C ASN A 45 11.65 8.70 -5.82
N VAL A 46 11.92 7.48 -5.38
CA VAL A 46 10.89 6.53 -4.97
C VAL A 46 11.21 6.02 -3.57
N LYS A 47 10.20 6.02 -2.71
CA LYS A 47 10.29 5.49 -1.34
C LYS A 47 9.05 4.68 -1.02
N VAL A 48 9.19 3.70 -0.15
CA VAL A 48 8.08 3.01 0.49
C VAL A 48 7.81 3.63 1.85
N LYS A 49 6.54 3.79 2.22
CA LYS A 49 6.14 4.22 3.56
C LYS A 49 5.10 3.27 4.15
N ALA A 50 5.22 3.03 5.45
CA ALA A 50 4.17 2.42 6.23
C ALA A 50 3.08 3.45 6.55
N ILE A 51 1.82 3.03 6.40
CA ILE A 51 0.66 3.83 6.75
C ILE A 51 -0.35 3.00 7.53
N LEU A 52 -1.27 3.70 8.19
CA LEU A 52 -2.54 3.18 8.66
C LEU A 52 -3.61 3.65 7.69
N ALA A 53 -4.52 2.75 7.29
CA ALA A 53 -5.68 3.12 6.49
C ALA A 53 -6.95 2.94 7.31
N PHE A 54 -7.84 3.90 7.20
CA PHE A 54 -9.15 3.88 7.83
C PHE A 54 -10.21 4.27 6.79
N SER A 55 -11.30 3.54 6.73
CA SER A 55 -12.40 3.79 5.80
C SER A 55 -13.71 3.62 6.54
N GLU A 56 -14.58 4.62 6.43
CA GLU A 56 -15.92 4.61 7.02
C GLU A 56 -16.98 4.59 5.94
N ASN A 57 -17.99 3.75 6.17
CA ASN A 57 -19.21 3.75 5.41
C ASN A 57 -20.36 4.25 6.28
N ALA A 58 -20.67 5.54 6.14
CA ALA A 58 -21.75 6.22 6.85
C ALA A 58 -23.14 5.60 6.58
N GLU A 59 -23.36 4.98 5.40
CA GLU A 59 -24.66 4.38 5.06
C GLU A 59 -24.94 3.12 5.88
N THR A 60 -23.89 2.37 6.21
CA THR A 60 -24.00 1.07 6.91
C THR A 60 -23.53 1.13 8.36
N ASP A 61 -23.02 2.28 8.81
CA ASP A 61 -22.32 2.45 10.08
C ASP A 61 -21.21 1.40 10.29
N THR A 62 -20.47 1.11 9.21
CA THR A 62 -19.34 0.16 9.26
C THR A 62 -18.03 0.87 9.00
N ALA A 63 -16.97 0.39 9.65
CA ALA A 63 -15.63 0.91 9.50
C ALA A 63 -14.63 -0.22 9.23
N ILE A 64 -13.72 0.03 8.30
CA ILE A 64 -12.59 -0.83 7.99
C ILE A 64 -11.33 -0.10 8.44
N TYR A 65 -10.52 -0.78 9.24
CA TYR A 65 -9.20 -0.31 9.60
C TYR A 65 -8.14 -1.32 9.17
N VAL A 66 -7.01 -0.79 8.70
CA VAL A 66 -5.85 -1.57 8.28
C VAL A 66 -4.67 -1.11 9.13
N ALA A 67 -4.32 -1.97 10.09
CA ALA A 67 -3.33 -1.72 11.14
C ALA A 67 -1.87 -1.61 10.65
N GLY A 68 -1.62 -1.87 9.37
CA GLY A 68 -0.31 -1.76 8.74
C GLY A 68 -0.43 -2.03 7.25
N HIS A 69 -0.02 -1.06 6.44
CA HIS A 69 -0.06 -1.13 4.98
C HIS A 69 1.15 -0.40 4.40
N LEU A 70 1.62 -0.83 3.23
CA LEU A 70 2.70 -0.15 2.51
C LEU A 70 2.17 0.59 1.29
N VAL A 71 2.60 1.84 1.15
CA VAL A 71 2.38 2.68 -0.04
C VAL A 71 3.71 3.09 -0.64
N VAL A 72 3.71 3.40 -1.93
CA VAL A 72 4.86 3.97 -2.63
C VAL A 72 4.67 5.48 -2.72
N VAL A 73 5.70 6.24 -2.38
CA VAL A 73 5.74 7.70 -2.50
C VAL A 73 6.71 8.05 -3.62
N LEU A 74 6.19 8.74 -4.63
CA LEU A 74 6.94 9.20 -5.79
C LEU A 74 7.25 10.70 -5.65
N ASP A 75 8.52 11.05 -5.88
CA ASP A 75 9.06 12.42 -5.82
C ASP A 75 8.70 13.18 -4.53
N ASP A 76 8.61 12.43 -3.42
CA ASP A 76 8.20 12.90 -2.08
C ASP A 76 6.78 13.53 -1.98
N GLU A 77 6.01 13.51 -3.07
CA GLU A 77 4.70 14.19 -3.18
C GLU A 77 3.54 13.21 -3.39
N LEU A 78 3.68 12.31 -4.38
CA LEU A 78 2.56 11.48 -4.84
C LEU A 78 2.53 10.15 -4.09
N ILE A 79 1.47 9.94 -3.30
CA ILE A 79 1.19 8.67 -2.64
C ILE A 79 0.46 7.74 -3.61
N ILE A 80 1.00 6.54 -3.79
CA ILE A 80 0.44 5.50 -4.63
C ILE A 80 0.21 4.26 -3.76
N ASP A 81 -1.06 3.83 -3.69
CA ASP A 81 -1.41 2.55 -3.07
C ASP A 81 -1.40 1.43 -4.13
N PRO A 82 -0.40 0.53 -4.13
CA PRO A 82 -0.30 -0.52 -5.14
C PRO A 82 -1.27 -1.67 -4.90
N SER A 83 -2.06 -1.65 -3.83
CA SER A 83 -2.95 -2.75 -3.44
C SER A 83 -4.40 -2.40 -3.75
N TYR A 84 -5.03 -3.20 -4.61
CA TYR A 84 -6.41 -2.98 -5.05
C TYR A 84 -7.40 -3.01 -3.87
N ASP A 85 -7.24 -3.95 -2.93
CA ASP A 85 -8.16 -4.16 -1.81
C ASP A 85 -8.26 -2.97 -0.85
N ILE A 86 -7.20 -2.15 -0.75
CA ILE A 86 -7.22 -0.90 0.02
C ILE A 86 -7.56 0.28 -0.88
N PHE A 87 -7.03 0.31 -2.11
CA PHE A 87 -7.31 1.37 -3.07
C PHE A 87 -8.82 1.51 -3.36
N CYS A 88 -9.55 0.41 -3.47
CA CYS A 88 -10.98 0.42 -3.80
C CYS A 88 -11.89 0.85 -2.63
N LEU A 89 -11.35 1.03 -1.42
CA LEU A 89 -12.11 1.54 -0.28
C LEU A 89 -12.55 2.99 -0.54
N LYS A 90 -13.83 3.26 -0.31
CA LYS A 90 -14.43 4.59 -0.34
C LYS A 90 -14.15 5.34 0.96
N ASN A 91 -14.15 6.68 0.91
CA ASN A 91 -13.99 7.55 2.09
C ASN A 91 -12.82 7.12 3.00
N LYS A 92 -11.67 6.82 2.38
CA LYS A 92 -10.49 6.35 3.10
C LYS A 92 -9.57 7.52 3.46
N SER A 93 -9.01 7.43 4.65
CA SER A 93 -7.97 8.31 5.18
C SER A 93 -6.70 7.50 5.43
N TYR A 94 -5.56 8.10 5.12
CA TYR A 94 -4.23 7.53 5.38
C TYR A 94 -3.53 8.32 6.46
N PHE A 95 -2.91 7.61 7.41
CA PHE A 95 -2.15 8.21 8.50
C PHE A 95 -0.73 7.64 8.50
N TYR A 96 0.26 8.54 8.53
CA TYR A 96 1.67 8.15 8.51
C TYR A 96 2.19 7.69 9.86
N ASN A 97 1.52 8.07 10.94
CA ASN A 97 1.92 7.72 12.29
C ASN A 97 0.69 7.45 13.16
N ILE A 98 0.92 6.74 14.26
CA ILE A 98 -0.13 6.35 15.20
C ILE A 98 -0.77 7.55 15.90
N LYS A 99 -0.01 8.64 16.11
CA LYS A 99 -0.52 9.83 16.78
C LYS A 99 -1.63 10.47 15.96
N ASP A 100 -1.40 10.72 14.67
CA ASP A 100 -2.40 11.30 13.77
C ASP A 100 -3.63 10.41 13.64
N PHE A 101 -3.43 9.09 13.63
CA PHE A 101 -4.55 8.14 13.66
C PHE A 101 -5.37 8.24 14.96
N ILE A 102 -4.73 8.34 16.13
CA ILE A 102 -5.43 8.48 17.41
C ILE A 102 -6.16 9.82 17.49
N ASP A 103 -5.51 10.91 17.06
CA ASP A 103 -6.04 12.27 17.13
C ASP A 103 -7.16 12.52 16.09
N TYR A 104 -7.31 11.65 15.09
CA TYR A 104 -8.45 11.66 14.17
C TYR A 104 -9.79 11.37 14.88
N PHE A 105 -9.77 10.66 16.01
CA PHE A 105 -10.98 10.34 16.76
C PHE A 105 -11.14 11.28 17.94
N ASP A 106 -12.26 12.01 17.98
CA ASP A 106 -12.58 12.96 19.05
C ASP A 106 -12.69 12.27 20.43
N ASP A 107 -13.23 11.05 20.46
CA ASP A 107 -13.36 10.23 21.67
C ASP A 107 -12.28 9.13 21.74
N LYS A 108 -11.26 9.39 22.55
CA LYS A 108 -10.14 8.46 22.77
C LYS A 108 -10.52 7.22 23.57
N ASP A 109 -11.61 7.24 24.33
CA ASP A 109 -12.08 6.06 25.08
C ASP A 109 -12.93 5.15 24.18
N MET A 110 -13.68 5.72 23.23
CA MET A 110 -14.28 4.96 22.13
C MET A 110 -13.20 4.23 21.32
N LEU A 111 -12.04 4.86 21.08
CA LEU A 111 -10.94 4.24 20.34
C LEU A 111 -10.45 2.93 21.00
N LYS A 112 -10.29 2.93 22.33
CA LYS A 112 -9.82 1.75 23.08
C LYS A 112 -10.84 0.61 23.12
N THR A 113 -12.13 0.93 22.99
CA THR A 113 -13.20 -0.08 22.97
C THR A 113 -13.41 -0.65 21.58
N LYS A 114 -13.27 0.16 20.53
CA LYS A 114 -13.43 -0.27 19.13
C LYS A 114 -12.18 -0.94 18.54
N PHE A 115 -10.99 -0.59 19.00
CA PHE A 115 -9.74 -1.02 18.36
C PHE A 115 -8.73 -1.60 19.35
N ASP A 116 -8.03 -2.66 18.90
CA ASP A 116 -6.85 -3.16 19.60
C ASP A 116 -5.65 -2.26 19.27
N ILE A 117 -5.48 -1.20 20.08
CA ILE A 117 -4.41 -0.22 19.91
C ILE A 117 -3.02 -0.86 19.99
N LYS A 118 -2.84 -1.87 20.85
CA LYS A 118 -1.55 -2.57 20.96
C LYS A 118 -1.21 -3.30 19.68
N LYS A 119 -2.20 -3.96 19.05
CA LYS A 119 -2.03 -4.60 17.74
C LYS A 119 -1.73 -3.56 16.66
N ILE A 120 -2.42 -2.43 16.64
CA ILE A 120 -2.18 -1.35 15.67
C ILE A 120 -0.74 -0.84 15.77
N ILE A 121 -0.27 -0.54 16.97
CA ILE A 121 1.11 -0.09 17.19
C ILE A 121 2.11 -1.15 16.70
N ARG A 122 1.87 -2.43 17.05
CA ARG A 122 2.76 -3.52 16.66
C ARG A 122 2.85 -3.70 15.15
N GLU A 123 1.71 -3.72 14.46
CA GLU A 123 1.67 -3.86 13.00
C GLU A 123 2.29 -2.63 12.33
N HIS A 124 2.00 -1.42 12.78
CA HIS A 124 2.62 -0.22 12.21
C HIS A 124 4.14 -0.22 12.35
N ILE A 125 4.69 -0.61 13.51
CA ILE A 125 6.13 -0.76 13.71
C ILE A 125 6.70 -1.83 12.77
N ARG A 126 6.02 -2.98 12.64
CA ARG A 126 6.45 -4.06 11.74
C ARG A 126 6.50 -3.59 10.28
N PHE A 127 5.48 -2.87 9.83
CA PHE A 127 5.41 -2.34 8.48
C PHE A 127 6.41 -1.21 8.24
N THR A 128 6.70 -0.39 9.27
CA THR A 128 7.78 0.61 9.19
C THR A 128 9.11 -0.06 8.91
N LYS A 129 9.41 -1.18 9.59
CA LYS A 129 10.62 -1.97 9.31
C LYS A 129 10.65 -2.50 7.88
N PHE A 130 9.53 -3.04 7.37
CA PHE A 130 9.49 -3.46 5.96
C PHE A 130 9.75 -2.30 5.00
N ALA A 131 9.17 -1.13 5.25
CA ALA A 131 9.43 0.06 4.44
C ALA A 131 10.91 0.47 4.48
N GLU A 132 11.55 0.46 5.66
CA GLU A 132 12.98 0.74 5.81
C GLU A 132 13.84 -0.25 5.04
N GLN A 133 13.54 -1.56 5.13
CA GLN A 133 14.26 -2.60 4.40
C GLN A 133 14.17 -2.40 2.89
N ILE A 134 12.95 -2.17 2.35
CA ILE A 134 12.75 -1.94 0.91
C ILE A 134 13.50 -0.68 0.45
N ASN A 135 13.45 0.40 1.23
CA ASN A 135 14.17 1.65 0.93
C ASN A 135 15.70 1.51 0.99
N ASN A 136 16.21 0.49 1.69
CA ASN A 136 17.62 0.13 1.72
C ASN A 136 17.97 -0.96 0.69
N ASP A 137 17.12 -1.12 -0.33
CA ASP A 137 17.27 -2.07 -1.43
C ASP A 137 17.29 -3.55 -0.99
N GLU A 138 16.73 -3.88 0.19
CA GLU A 138 16.46 -5.26 0.57
C GLU A 138 15.21 -5.80 -0.14
N CYS A 139 15.31 -7.01 -0.68
CA CYS A 139 14.19 -7.66 -1.36
C CYS A 139 13.25 -8.34 -0.34
N ILE A 140 12.11 -7.70 -0.05
CA ILE A 140 11.10 -8.21 0.88
C ILE A 140 9.86 -8.67 0.11
N ILE A 141 9.90 -9.92 -0.37
CA ILE A 141 8.77 -10.56 -1.06
C ILE A 141 8.12 -11.57 -0.13
N THR A 142 6.91 -11.29 0.36
CA THR A 142 6.18 -12.19 1.27
C THR A 142 5.48 -13.33 0.53
N ASN A 143 5.27 -13.20 -0.77
CA ASN A 143 4.71 -14.25 -1.62
C ASN A 143 5.37 -14.22 -3.00
N ARG A 144 6.36 -15.11 -3.19
CA ARG A 144 7.15 -15.14 -4.42
C ARG A 144 6.32 -15.52 -5.65
N LYS A 145 5.46 -16.52 -5.52
CA LYS A 145 4.57 -16.96 -6.61
C LYS A 145 3.70 -15.80 -7.11
N PHE A 146 3.07 -15.06 -6.20
CA PHE A 146 2.27 -13.90 -6.55
C PHE A 146 3.10 -12.80 -7.25
N TYR A 147 4.31 -12.52 -6.75
CA TYR A 147 5.22 -11.56 -7.37
C TYR A 147 5.51 -11.92 -8.83
N ASP A 148 5.91 -13.18 -9.07
CA ASP A 148 6.28 -13.66 -10.41
C ASP A 148 5.06 -13.68 -11.35
N GLU A 149 3.89 -14.14 -10.88
CA GLU A 149 2.65 -14.14 -11.69
C GLU A 149 2.18 -12.72 -12.06
N GLN A 150 2.33 -11.75 -11.16
CA GLN A 150 2.03 -10.34 -11.45
C GLN A 150 3.04 -9.76 -12.45
N ALA A 151 4.32 -10.11 -12.31
CA ALA A 151 5.37 -9.71 -13.25
C ALA A 151 5.07 -10.20 -14.67
N ASP A 152 4.78 -11.50 -14.82
CA ASP A 152 4.44 -12.13 -16.09
C ASP A 152 3.22 -11.48 -16.74
N TYR A 153 2.20 -11.13 -15.94
CA TYR A 153 1.00 -10.47 -16.44
C TYR A 153 1.32 -9.10 -17.03
N ILE A 154 2.12 -8.29 -16.33
CA ILE A 154 2.48 -6.95 -16.74
C ILE A 154 3.42 -6.98 -17.94
N GLU A 155 4.41 -7.87 -17.94
CA GLU A 155 5.33 -8.05 -19.07
C GLU A 155 4.56 -8.37 -20.36
N LYS A 156 3.58 -9.28 -20.32
CA LYS A 156 2.74 -9.61 -21.48
C LYS A 156 1.98 -8.40 -22.06
N LEU A 157 1.66 -7.39 -21.26
CA LEU A 157 0.96 -6.18 -21.72
C LEU A 157 1.89 -5.18 -22.41
N TYR A 158 3.18 -5.16 -22.04
CA TYR A 158 4.12 -4.12 -22.43
C TYR A 158 5.34 -4.61 -23.23
N SER A 159 5.53 -5.91 -23.37
CA SER A 159 6.50 -6.51 -24.29
C SER A 159 5.98 -6.45 -25.72
N LYS A 160 6.27 -5.33 -26.39
CA LYS A 160 6.17 -5.15 -27.85
C LYS A 160 7.46 -4.55 -28.39
#